data_AF-A0A7J9JN34-F1
#
_entry.id   AF-A0A7J9JN34-F1
#
_cell.length_a   1.000
_cell.length_b   1.000
_cell.length_c   1.000
_cell.angle_alpha   90.00
_cell.angle_beta   90.00
_cell.angle_gamma   90.00
#
_symmetry.space_group_name_H-M   'P 1'
#
loop_
_entity.id
_entity.type
_entity.pdbx_description
1 polymer ?
#
loop_
_entity_poly.entity_id
_entity_poly.type
_entity_poly.pdbx_seq_one_letter_code
_entity_poly.pdbx_strand_id
1 'polypeptide(L)'
;AKRTSVFDDPTKEIQELTAVIKQDITTLNSAVVDLQLFCNSRNEGGISSDTSSHSTTVVDDLKNRLMSATKEFKDVLTMRTENLKVHENRRQLFSSNASKDSPNPFVRQRPLAIKSAAGASNNLPQWANGNKSSSQLFPR
;
A
#
# COMPACT_ATOMS: atom_id res chain seq x y z
N ALA A 1 16.66 -13.45 4.31
CA ALA A 1 16.39 -12.05 4.67
C ALA A 1 14.92 -11.75 4.39
N LYS A 2 14.18 -11.19 5.36
CA LYS A 2 12.77 -10.81 5.19
C LYS A 2 12.70 -9.57 4.27
N ARG A 3 12.12 -9.71 3.08
CA ARG A 3 11.87 -8.61 2.14
C ARG A 3 10.66 -7.81 2.60
N THR A 4 10.86 -6.90 3.54
CA THR A 4 9.81 -5.94 3.99
C THR A 4 10.23 -4.52 3.64
N SER A 5 10.92 -4.33 2.51
CA SER A 5 11.20 -2.99 2.01
C SER A 5 9.88 -2.37 1.56
N VAL A 6 9.63 -1.12 1.92
CA VAL A 6 8.48 -0.32 1.44
C VAL A 6 8.46 -0.12 -0.08
N PHE A 7 9.49 -0.59 -0.78
CA PHE A 7 9.61 -0.57 -2.23
C PHE A 7 9.55 -1.97 -2.87
N ASP A 8 9.57 -3.05 -2.09
CA ASP A 8 9.41 -4.42 -2.62
C ASP A 8 7.91 -4.71 -2.72
N ASP A 9 7.37 -4.58 -3.92
CA ASP A 9 6.00 -4.96 -4.23
C ASP A 9 5.90 -6.47 -4.50
N PRO A 10 4.98 -7.22 -3.85
CA PRO A 10 4.81 -8.66 -4.06
C PRO A 10 4.05 -8.96 -5.37
N THR A 11 4.62 -8.55 -6.50
CA THR A 11 3.95 -8.60 -7.81
C THR A 11 3.49 -10.00 -8.21
N LYS A 12 4.31 -11.03 -7.96
CA LYS A 12 4.03 -12.41 -8.37
C LYS A 12 2.79 -12.98 -7.66
N GLU A 13 2.74 -12.89 -6.33
CA GLU A 13 1.61 -13.38 -5.54
C GLU A 13 0.32 -12.67 -5.93
N ILE A 14 0.39 -11.35 -6.14
CA ILE A 14 -0.78 -10.58 -6.53
C ILE A 14 -1.24 -10.95 -7.95
N GLN A 15 -0.33 -11.23 -8.88
CA GLN A 15 -0.69 -11.74 -10.20
C GLN A 15 -1.37 -13.11 -10.14
N GLU A 16 -0.88 -14.03 -9.30
CA GLU A 16 -1.49 -15.35 -9.10
C GLU A 16 -2.91 -15.22 -8.53
N LEU A 17 -3.08 -14.45 -7.45
CA LEU A 17 -4.40 -14.18 -6.87
C LEU A 17 -5.34 -13.49 -7.86
N THR A 18 -4.82 -12.54 -8.66
CA THR A 18 -5.59 -11.86 -9.72
C THR A 18 -6.08 -12.86 -10.76
N ALA A 19 -5.26 -13.85 -11.14
CA ALA A 19 -5.63 -14.85 -12.12
C ALA A 19 -6.73 -15.78 -11.58
N VAL A 20 -6.63 -16.22 -10.32
CA VAL A 20 -7.67 -17.03 -9.67
C VAL A 20 -8.99 -16.28 -9.61
N ILE A 21 -8.99 -15.02 -9.14
CA ILE A 21 -10.22 -14.22 -9.04
C ILE A 21 -10.84 -13.98 -10.42
N LYS A 22 -10.03 -13.75 -11.46
CA LYS A 22 -10.54 -13.65 -12.84
C LYS A 22 -11.23 -14.93 -13.29
N GLN A 23 -10.61 -16.09 -13.03
CA GLN A 23 -11.18 -17.38 -13.38
C GLN A 23 -12.52 -17.64 -12.66
N ASP A 24 -12.59 -17.28 -11.37
CA ASP A 24 -13.81 -17.40 -10.58
C ASP A 24 -14.93 -16.51 -11.13
N ILE A 25 -14.63 -15.24 -11.45
CA ILE A 25 -15.60 -14.32 -12.07
C ILE A 25 -16.11 -14.89 -13.41
N THR A 26 -15.22 -15.43 -14.25
CA THR A 26 -15.63 -16.06 -15.51
C THR A 26 -16.54 -17.27 -15.28
N THR A 27 -16.19 -18.12 -14.33
CA THR A 27 -16.97 -19.32 -13.97
C THR A 27 -18.35 -18.94 -13.43
N LEU A 28 -18.41 -17.95 -12.54
CA LEU A 28 -19.67 -17.41 -12.01
C LEU A 28 -20.53 -16.78 -13.10
N ASN A 29 -19.92 -16.03 -14.03
CA ASN A 29 -20.65 -15.44 -15.15
C ASN A 29 -21.28 -16.51 -16.04
N SER A 30 -20.54 -17.58 -16.36
CA SER A 30 -21.09 -18.72 -17.10
C SER A 30 -22.25 -19.38 -16.35
N ALA A 31 -22.09 -19.65 -15.05
CA ALA A 31 -23.15 -20.27 -14.25
C ALA A 31 -24.43 -19.41 -14.18
N VAL A 32 -24.30 -18.08 -14.10
CA VAL A 32 -25.45 -17.15 -14.12
C VAL A 32 -26.13 -17.14 -15.49
N VAL A 33 -25.38 -17.18 -16.58
CA VAL A 33 -25.93 -17.29 -17.95
C VAL A 33 -26.67 -18.61 -18.15
N ASP A 34 -26.08 -19.73 -17.69
CA ASP A 34 -26.70 -21.05 -17.77
C ASP A 34 -27.99 -21.11 -16.95
N LEU A 35 -27.99 -20.52 -15.75
CA LEU A 35 -29.19 -20.39 -14.91
C LEU A 35 -30.28 -19.57 -15.61
N GLN A 36 -29.92 -18.47 -16.27
CA GLN A 36 -30.85 -17.66 -17.04
C GLN A 36 -31.47 -18.46 -18.19
N LEU A 37 -30.67 -19.21 -18.94
CA LEU A 37 -31.16 -20.09 -20.01
C LEU A 37 -32.16 -21.12 -19.46
N PHE A 38 -31.82 -21.73 -18.32
CA PHE A 38 -32.69 -22.69 -17.64
C PHE A 38 -34.03 -22.05 -17.22
N CYS A 39 -34.01 -20.88 -16.58
CA CYS A 39 -35.21 -20.15 -16.20
C CYS A 39 -36.10 -19.83 -17.42
N ASN A 40 -35.50 -19.37 -18.52
CA ASN A 40 -36.22 -19.07 -19.76
C ASN A 40 -36.87 -20.33 -20.35
N SER A 41 -36.14 -21.45 -20.43
CA SER A 41 -36.68 -22.71 -20.96
C SER A 41 -37.83 -23.26 -20.12
N ARG A 42 -37.80 -23.04 -18.81
CA ARG A 42 -38.83 -23.49 -17.87
C ARG A 42 -40.10 -22.64 -17.94
N ASN A 43 -39.99 -21.36 -18.25
CA ASN A 43 -41.14 -20.47 -18.40
C ASN A 43 -41.99 -20.82 -19.63
N GLU A 44 -41.38 -21.33 -20.69
CA GLU A 44 -42.10 -21.84 -21.87
C GLU A 44 -42.94 -23.10 -21.55
N GLY A 45 -42.63 -23.82 -20.47
CA GLY A 45 -43.26 -25.08 -20.06
C GLY A 45 -44.56 -24.94 -19.24
N GLY A 46 -45.14 -23.75 -19.14
CA GLY A 46 -46.44 -23.54 -18.47
C GLY A 46 -46.37 -23.40 -16.94
N ILE A 47 -45.29 -22.83 -16.40
CA ILE A 47 -45.13 -22.57 -14.96
C ILE A 47 -45.94 -21.35 -14.51
N SER A 48 -46.32 -21.29 -13.23
CA SER A 48 -47.04 -20.14 -12.67
C SER A 48 -46.24 -18.84 -12.81
N SER A 49 -46.93 -17.75 -13.16
CA SER A 49 -46.36 -16.41 -13.35
C SER A 49 -45.51 -15.96 -12.16
N ASP A 50 -45.95 -16.25 -10.93
CA ASP A 50 -45.23 -15.86 -9.72
C ASP A 50 -43.88 -16.56 -9.58
N THR A 51 -43.80 -17.83 -9.98
CA THR A 51 -42.55 -18.62 -9.95
C THR A 51 -41.56 -18.12 -11.00
N SER A 52 -42.07 -17.77 -12.19
CA SER A 52 -41.28 -17.16 -13.26
C SER A 52 -40.68 -15.81 -12.85
N SER A 53 -41.51 -14.94 -12.27
CA SER A 53 -41.08 -13.63 -11.79
C SER A 53 -40.06 -13.73 -10.66
N HIS A 54 -40.29 -14.62 -9.69
CA HIS A 54 -39.34 -14.87 -8.62
C HIS A 54 -37.98 -15.38 -9.15
N SER A 55 -38.00 -16.35 -10.06
CA SER A 55 -36.78 -16.91 -10.66
C SER A 55 -35.98 -15.84 -11.40
N THR A 56 -36.64 -15.01 -12.20
CA THR A 56 -36.02 -13.87 -12.89
C THR A 56 -35.38 -12.89 -11.91
N THR A 57 -36.10 -12.53 -10.84
CA THR A 57 -35.59 -11.61 -9.81
C THR A 57 -34.33 -12.12 -9.14
N VAL A 58 -34.27 -13.43 -8.84
CA VAL A 58 -33.09 -14.06 -8.24
C VAL A 58 -31.90 -14.02 -9.21
N VAL A 59 -32.12 -14.33 -10.49
CA VAL A 59 -31.06 -14.26 -11.52
C VAL A 59 -30.53 -12.82 -11.68
N ASP A 60 -31.43 -11.83 -11.69
CA ASP A 60 -31.03 -10.43 -11.79
C ASP A 60 -30.25 -9.94 -10.56
N ASP A 61 -30.63 -10.35 -9.35
CA ASP A 61 -29.87 -10.05 -8.13
C ASP A 61 -28.46 -10.66 -8.19
N LEU A 62 -28.36 -11.94 -8.57
CA LEU A 62 -27.07 -12.62 -8.73
C LEU A 62 -26.18 -11.91 -9.76
N LYS A 63 -26.76 -11.53 -10.90
CA LYS A 63 -26.06 -10.77 -11.95
C LYS A 63 -25.57 -9.42 -11.43
N ASN A 64 -26.41 -8.67 -10.73
CA ASN A 64 -26.04 -7.37 -10.16
C ASN A 64 -24.92 -7.50 -9.13
N ARG A 65 -24.98 -8.49 -8.24
CA ARG A 65 -23.92 -8.75 -7.27
C ARG A 65 -22.61 -9.14 -7.92
N LEU A 66 -22.65 -9.98 -8.96
CA LEU A 66 -21.46 -10.34 -9.75
C LEU A 66 -20.85 -9.12 -10.45
N MET A 67 -21.67 -8.27 -11.05
CA MET A 67 -21.21 -7.03 -11.68
C MET A 67 -20.56 -6.09 -10.66
N SER A 68 -21.17 -5.90 -9.49
CA SER A 68 -20.60 -5.10 -8.41
C SER A 68 -19.26 -5.64 -7.92
N ALA A 69 -19.16 -6.94 -7.64
CA ALA A 69 -17.91 -7.58 -7.23
C ALA A 69 -16.82 -7.45 -8.32
N THR A 70 -17.20 -7.60 -9.60
CA THR A 70 -16.29 -7.42 -10.74
C THR A 70 -15.80 -5.97 -10.84
N LYS A 71 -16.67 -4.99 -10.57
CA LYS A 71 -16.30 -3.58 -10.55
C LYS A 71 -15.31 -3.29 -9.42
N GLU A 72 -15.61 -3.74 -8.20
CA GLU A 72 -14.72 -3.56 -7.04
C GLU A 72 -13.33 -4.17 -7.29
N PHE A 73 -13.30 -5.38 -7.88
CA PHE A 73 -12.04 -6.02 -8.26
C PHE A 73 -11.22 -5.17 -9.24
N LYS A 74 -11.86 -4.59 -10.25
CA LYS A 74 -11.20 -3.67 -11.20
C LYS A 74 -10.69 -2.40 -10.50
N ASP A 75 -11.47 -1.85 -9.58
CA ASP A 75 -11.11 -0.64 -8.84
C ASP A 75 -9.86 -0.88 -7.97
N VAL A 76 -9.78 -2.02 -7.28
CA VAL A 76 -8.60 -2.42 -6.48
C VAL A 76 -7.35 -2.58 -7.35
N LEU A 77 -7.46 -3.22 -8.52
CA LEU A 77 -6.33 -3.35 -9.46
C LEU A 77 -5.87 -1.98 -10.00
N THR A 78 -6.82 -1.07 -10.22
CA THR A 78 -6.53 0.30 -10.66
C THR A 78 -5.80 1.07 -9.57
N MET A 79 -6.30 1.03 -8.33
CA MET A 79 -5.65 1.63 -7.16
C MET A 79 -4.23 1.09 -6.97
N ARG A 80 -4.02 -0.21 -7.15
CA ARG A 80 -2.68 -0.81 -7.11
C ARG A 80 -1.75 -0.23 -8.17
N THR A 81 -2.23 -0.08 -9.40
CA THR A 81 -1.46 0.49 -10.51
C THR A 81 -1.02 1.92 -10.20
N GLU A 82 -1.93 2.72 -9.61
CA GLU A 82 -1.62 4.07 -9.16
C GLU A 82 -0.58 4.07 -8.03
N ASN A 83 -0.73 3.20 -7.02
CA ASN A 83 0.24 3.09 -5.91
C ASN A 83 1.65 2.73 -6.41
N LEU A 84 1.75 1.81 -7.37
CA LEU A 84 3.04 1.46 -7.99
C LEU A 84 3.69 2.66 -8.68
N LYS A 85 2.91 3.47 -9.40
CA LYS A 85 3.40 4.71 -10.02
C LYS A 85 3.90 5.71 -8.98
N VAL A 86 3.17 5.88 -7.87
CA VAL A 86 3.58 6.75 -6.76
C VAL A 86 4.87 6.25 -6.11
N HIS A 87 4.98 4.94 -5.86
CA HIS A 87 6.19 4.34 -5.30
C HIS A 87 7.40 4.46 -6.23
N GLU A 88 7.20 4.30 -7.54
CA GLU A 88 8.25 4.50 -8.53
C GLU A 88 8.76 5.95 -8.55
N ASN A 89 7.86 6.91 -8.58
CA ASN A 89 8.21 8.33 -8.55
C ASN A 89 8.99 8.71 -7.27
N ARG A 90 8.53 8.22 -6.11
CA ARG A 90 9.24 8.39 -4.83
C ARG A 90 10.63 7.77 -4.88
N ARG A 91 10.75 6.56 -5.43
CA ARG A 91 12.05 5.89 -5.58
C ARG A 91 12.99 6.70 -6.45
N GLN A 92 12.53 7.27 -7.55
CA GLN A 92 13.35 8.13 -8.41
C GLN A 92 13.85 9.37 -7.66
N LEU A 93 13.00 10.06 -6.91
CA LEU A 93 13.36 11.28 -6.17
C LEU A 93 14.42 11.04 -5.07
N PHE A 94 14.35 9.90 -4.38
CA PHE A 94 15.26 9.60 -3.27
C PHE A 94 16.44 8.70 -3.65
N SER A 95 16.37 7.96 -4.76
CA SER A 95 17.48 7.10 -5.22
C SER A 95 18.47 7.87 -6.10
N SER A 96 18.04 8.92 -6.82
CA SER A 96 18.93 9.70 -7.69
C SER A 96 19.83 10.70 -6.94
N ASN A 97 19.53 11.02 -5.68
CA ASN A 97 20.33 11.91 -4.83
C ASN A 97 21.44 11.20 -4.05
N ALA A 98 21.54 9.87 -4.10
CA ALA A 98 22.56 9.12 -3.35
C ALA A 98 23.94 9.09 -4.01
N SER A 99 24.09 9.51 -5.28
CA SER A 99 25.30 9.27 -6.07
C SER A 99 25.88 10.49 -6.81
N LYS A 100 25.55 11.72 -6.41
CA LYS A 100 26.30 12.92 -6.84
C LYS A 100 26.73 13.72 -5.62
N ASP A 101 27.99 13.52 -5.22
CA ASP A 101 28.81 14.50 -4.51
C ASP A 101 28.21 15.14 -3.24
N SER A 102 27.84 14.33 -2.25
CA SER A 102 27.86 14.85 -0.87
C SER A 102 29.15 14.38 -0.19
N PRO A 103 30.10 15.27 0.15
CA PRO A 103 31.16 14.92 1.07
C PRO A 103 30.48 14.61 2.39
N ASN A 104 30.49 13.33 2.73
CA ASN A 104 29.92 12.75 3.93
C ASN A 104 30.20 13.65 5.17
N PRO A 105 29.21 14.39 5.70
CA PRO A 105 29.45 15.39 6.76
C PRO A 105 29.72 14.72 8.13
N PHE A 106 29.55 13.41 8.21
CA PHE A 106 29.81 12.57 9.38
C PHE A 106 31.13 11.83 9.35
N VAL A 107 32.01 12.11 8.38
CA VAL A 107 33.45 11.84 8.55
C VAL A 107 34.00 12.87 9.53
N ARG A 108 33.49 12.83 10.77
CA ARG A 108 34.05 13.54 11.91
C ARG A 108 35.41 12.92 12.15
N GLN A 109 36.43 13.65 11.71
CA GLN A 109 37.74 13.77 12.30
C GLN A 109 37.90 12.88 13.53
N ARG A 110 38.62 11.78 13.36
CA ARG A 110 39.15 11.00 14.48
C ARG A 110 40.42 11.72 14.93
N PRO A 111 40.46 12.44 16.07
CA PRO A 111 41.72 12.98 16.54
C PRO A 111 42.47 11.81 17.20
N LEU A 112 43.63 11.47 16.65
CA LEU A 112 44.58 10.60 17.35
C LEU A 112 45.06 11.38 18.58
N ALA A 113 44.56 11.01 19.76
CA ALA A 113 45.10 11.49 21.02
C ALA A 113 46.50 10.91 21.21
N ILE A 114 47.53 11.70 20.89
CA ILE A 114 48.88 11.49 21.39
C ILE A 114 49.24 12.71 22.23
N LYS A 115 49.40 12.45 23.53
CA LYS A 115 49.95 13.34 24.55
C LYS A 115 51.14 14.14 24.03
N SER A 116 51.11 15.46 24.20
CA SER A 116 52.25 16.20 24.75
C SER A 116 51.80 17.56 25.29
N ALA A 117 52.46 17.93 26.37
CA ALA A 117 52.09 19.00 27.28
C ALA A 117 52.47 20.40 26.78
N ALA A 118 51.80 21.37 27.40
CA ALA A 118 52.20 22.76 27.58
C ALA A 118 52.14 23.68 26.36
N GLY A 119 51.22 24.65 26.40
CA GLY A 119 51.38 25.91 25.67
C GLY A 119 50.10 26.51 25.11
N ALA A 120 49.56 27.47 25.86
CA ALA A 120 48.87 28.67 25.36
C ALA A 120 47.46 28.59 24.73
N SER A 121 46.66 29.55 25.22
CA SER A 121 45.59 30.28 24.54
C SER A 121 44.20 29.65 24.45
N ASN A 122 43.39 30.10 25.42
CA ASN A 122 41.94 30.29 25.38
C ASN A 122 41.34 30.38 23.96
N ASN A 123 40.33 29.54 23.71
CA ASN A 123 39.10 29.92 23.03
C ASN A 123 38.06 28.80 23.24
N LEU A 124 37.31 28.89 24.35
CA LEU A 124 36.15 28.01 24.61
C LEU A 124 34.89 28.63 23.96
N PRO A 125 34.04 27.84 23.28
CA PRO A 125 32.79 28.32 22.68
C PRO A 125 31.76 28.81 23.72
N GLN A 126 31.01 29.85 23.36
CA GLN A 126 30.16 30.67 24.24
C GLN A 126 28.90 29.99 24.83
N TRP A 127 28.61 28.72 24.53
CA TRP A 127 27.44 28.02 25.06
C TRP A 127 27.71 27.24 26.36
N ALA A 128 28.96 27.20 26.83
CA ALA A 128 29.37 26.45 28.02
C ALA A 128 29.13 27.19 29.37
N ASN A 129 28.51 28.37 29.36
CA ASN A 129 28.16 29.11 30.57
C ASN A 129 26.65 29.33 30.67
N GLY A 130 25.97 28.36 31.25
CA GLY A 130 24.58 28.48 31.64
C GLY A 130 24.25 27.45 32.69
N ASN A 131 24.62 27.73 33.95
CA ASN A 131 23.84 27.32 35.13
C ASN A 131 24.51 27.78 36.42
N LYS A 132 24.10 28.95 36.93
CA LYS A 132 23.89 29.18 38.37
C LYS A 132 22.81 30.25 38.58
N SER A 133 21.96 29.97 39.58
CA SER A 133 20.93 30.80 40.24
C SER A 133 19.51 30.64 39.68
N SER A 134 18.62 29.88 40.36
CA SER A 134 17.81 30.27 41.55
C SER A 134 16.57 31.05 41.07
N SER A 135 15.29 30.74 41.36
CA SER A 135 14.67 30.06 42.50
C SER A 135 13.12 30.11 42.43
N GLN A 136 12.45 29.30 43.29
CA GLN A 136 11.12 29.47 43.94
C GLN A 136 9.85 28.92 43.25
N LEU A 137 9.21 27.85 43.81
CA LEU A 137 8.07 27.79 44.79
C LEU A 137 6.71 28.20 44.13
N PHE A 138 5.54 27.55 44.22
CA PHE A 138 4.95 26.45 45.04
C PHE A 138 3.57 26.00 44.41
N PRO A 139 2.71 25.12 45.02
CA PRO A 139 2.11 23.96 44.35
C PRO A 139 0.57 23.99 44.12
N ARG A 140 0.10 22.89 43.45
CA ARG A 140 -1.21 22.21 43.40
C ARG A 140 -2.51 23.00 43.63
#